data_AF-A0A4Y2BQV5-F1
#
_entry.id   AF-A0A4Y2BQV5-F1
#
_cell.length_a   1.000
_cell.length_b   1.000
_cell.length_c   1.000
_cell.angle_alpha   90.00
_cell.angle_beta   90.00
_cell.angle_gamma   90.00
#
_symmetry.space_group_name_H-M   'P 1'
#
loop_
_entity.id
_entity.type
_entity.pdbx_description
1 polymer ?
#
loop_
_entity_poly.entity_id
_entity_poly.type
_entity_poly.pdbx_seq_one_letter_code
_entity_poly.pdbx_strand_id
1 'polypeptide(L)'
;MSYGKEKSGPFSGKRIDPTSSKRHNFPTYFLIHRISSSNETFHNVSPFLVEKGITSSVGEVKSTKKLRSGDLLVEVESPKQAKQIVKLNALSSSPVTVSPHATLNSSKGVISCGELLNESVEKIT
;
A
#
# COMPACT_ATOMS: atom_id res chain seq x y z
N MET A 1 42.19 35.71 -0.47
CA MET A 1 41.06 34.89 -0.01
C MET A 1 40.38 34.27 -1.23
N SER A 2 40.52 32.96 -1.46
CA SER A 2 39.97 32.28 -2.64
C SER A 2 38.72 31.51 -2.24
N TYR A 3 37.57 31.86 -2.83
CA TYR A 3 36.30 31.18 -2.61
C TYR A 3 36.28 29.86 -3.40
N GLY A 4 36.32 28.73 -2.69
CA GLY A 4 36.14 27.41 -3.29
C GLY A 4 34.71 27.23 -3.76
N LYS A 5 34.51 26.96 -5.06
CA LYS A 5 33.20 26.62 -5.61
C LYS A 5 32.79 25.22 -5.17
N GLU A 6 31.69 25.10 -4.43
CA GLU A 6 31.00 23.82 -4.25
C GLU A 6 30.46 23.35 -5.60
N LYS A 7 30.99 22.22 -6.09
CA LYS A 7 30.43 21.54 -7.25
C LYS A 7 29.24 20.70 -6.77
N SER A 8 28.04 21.06 -7.21
CA SER A 8 26.87 20.21 -7.10
C SER A 8 27.11 18.92 -7.88
N GLY A 9 27.22 17.80 -7.19
CA GLY A 9 27.26 16.48 -7.82
C GLY A 9 25.98 16.22 -8.65
N PRO A 10 26.00 15.21 -9.55
CA PRO A 10 24.92 14.98 -10.51
C PRO A 10 23.56 14.63 -9.87
N PHE A 11 23.54 14.30 -8.58
CA PHE A 11 22.32 14.13 -7.81
C PHE A 11 21.99 15.43 -7.07
N SER A 12 21.22 16.31 -7.71
CA SER A 12 20.34 17.24 -6.99
C SER A 12 19.19 16.43 -6.38
N GLY A 13 19.53 15.53 -5.45
CA GLY A 13 18.55 14.82 -4.66
C GLY A 13 17.83 15.86 -3.81
N LYS A 14 16.62 16.25 -4.20
CA LYS A 14 15.70 16.90 -3.27
C LYS A 14 15.70 16.02 -2.01
N ARG A 15 16.16 16.58 -0.88
CA ARG A 15 16.06 15.91 0.42
C ARG A 15 14.59 15.53 0.58
N ILE A 16 14.31 14.23 0.57
CA ILE A 16 13.01 13.74 0.98
C ILE A 16 13.00 14.02 2.48
N ASP A 17 12.28 15.06 2.89
CA ASP A 17 11.98 15.24 4.31
C ASP A 17 11.32 13.94 4.80
N PRO A 18 11.86 13.29 5.85
CA PRO A 18 11.33 12.03 6.36
C PRO A 18 9.92 12.14 6.99
N THR A 19 9.25 13.30 6.84
CA THR A 19 8.01 13.65 7.54
C THR A 19 6.71 13.33 6.79
N SER A 20 6.73 12.78 5.58
CA SER A 20 5.48 12.59 4.81
C SER A 20 4.96 11.15 4.69
N SER A 21 5.80 10.11 4.79
CA SER A 21 5.29 8.74 4.81
C SER A 21 5.05 8.33 6.25
N LYS A 22 3.83 8.48 6.76
CA LYS A 22 3.40 7.77 7.97
C LYS A 22 3.61 6.28 7.70
N ARG A 23 4.72 5.72 8.17
CA ARG A 23 4.97 4.28 8.10
C ARG A 23 3.97 3.65 9.06
N HIS A 24 2.91 3.09 8.49
CA HIS A 24 1.99 2.29 9.27
C HIS A 24 2.70 0.98 9.62
N ASN A 25 2.75 0.64 10.91
CA ASN A 25 3.32 -0.63 11.40
C ASN A 25 2.41 -1.84 11.09
N PHE A 26 1.45 -1.67 10.17
CA PHE A 26 0.45 -2.64 9.77
C PHE A 26 0.06 -2.39 8.31
N PRO A 27 -0.39 -3.41 7.56
CA PRO A 27 -0.89 -3.20 6.21
C PRO A 27 -2.13 -2.31 6.23
N THR A 28 -2.20 -1.31 5.35
CA THR A 28 -3.32 -0.36 5.26
C THR A 28 -4.23 -0.65 4.07
N TYR A 29 -3.69 -1.22 3.00
CA TYR A 29 -4.45 -1.50 1.77
C TYR A 29 -4.76 -2.98 1.66
N PHE A 30 -6.04 -3.31 1.49
CA PHE A 30 -6.53 -4.67 1.34
C PHE A 30 -7.38 -4.81 0.09
N LEU A 31 -7.29 -5.95 -0.55
CA LEU A 31 -8.14 -6.36 -1.67
C LEU A 31 -9.20 -7.32 -1.15
N ILE A 32 -10.45 -7.05 -1.48
CA ILE A 32 -11.58 -7.95 -1.25
C ILE A 32 -11.98 -8.55 -2.59
N HIS A 33 -11.79 -9.85 -2.71
CA HIS A 33 -12.16 -10.64 -3.87
C HIS A 33 -13.47 -11.38 -3.60
N ARG A 34 -14.40 -11.33 -4.55
CA ARG A 34 -15.64 -12.09 -4.44
C ARG A 34 -15.37 -13.55 -4.82
N ILE A 35 -15.80 -14.48 -3.98
CA ILE A 35 -15.79 -15.90 -4.32
C ILE A 35 -17.12 -16.18 -5.01
N SER A 36 -17.09 -16.61 -6.27
CA SER A 36 -18.30 -16.98 -7.00
C SER A 36 -18.01 -18.08 -8.02
N SER A 37 -18.95 -19.01 -8.17
CA SER A 37 -18.86 -20.07 -9.19
C SER A 37 -19.18 -19.56 -10.60
N SER A 38 -19.83 -18.41 -10.70
CA SER A 38 -20.33 -17.78 -11.93
C SER A 38 -19.48 -16.59 -12.41
N ASN A 39 -18.29 -16.36 -11.85
CA ASN A 39 -17.44 -15.18 -12.10
C ASN A 39 -18.15 -13.83 -11.83
N GLU A 40 -19.12 -13.83 -10.91
CA GLU A 40 -19.72 -12.61 -10.41
C GLU A 40 -18.70 -11.75 -9.66
N THR A 41 -18.76 -10.45 -9.91
CA THR A 41 -17.89 -9.43 -9.30
C THR A 41 -18.69 -8.42 -8.51
N PHE A 42 -18.04 -7.39 -7.97
CA PHE A 42 -18.75 -6.27 -7.35
C PHE A 42 -19.29 -5.25 -8.35
N HIS A 43 -19.10 -5.41 -9.67
CA HIS A 43 -19.63 -4.45 -10.66
C HIS A 43 -21.14 -4.29 -10.56
N ASN A 44 -21.87 -5.40 -10.42
CA ASN A 44 -23.33 -5.42 -10.33
C ASN A 44 -23.85 -5.20 -8.89
N VAL A 45 -22.95 -5.02 -7.92
CA VAL A 45 -23.33 -4.75 -6.53
C VAL A 45 -23.45 -3.24 -6.32
N SER A 46 -24.57 -2.84 -5.71
CA SER A 46 -24.84 -1.44 -5.38
C SER A 46 -23.73 -0.86 -4.49
N PRO A 47 -23.20 0.33 -4.81
CA PRO A 47 -22.16 0.98 -4.02
C PRO A 47 -22.60 1.23 -2.56
N PHE A 48 -23.88 1.54 -2.35
CA PHE A 48 -24.44 1.70 -0.99
C PHE A 48 -24.42 0.40 -0.19
N LEU A 49 -24.67 -0.75 -0.84
CA LEU A 49 -24.62 -2.04 -0.18
C LEU A 49 -23.19 -2.42 0.17
N VAL A 50 -22.24 -2.11 -0.72
CA VAL A 50 -20.80 -2.29 -0.46
C VAL A 50 -20.37 -1.46 0.74
N GLU A 51 -20.68 -0.17 0.74
CA GLU A 51 -20.32 0.75 1.82
C GLU A 51 -20.93 0.29 3.16
N LYS A 52 -22.23 -0.02 3.18
CA LYS A 52 -22.90 -0.55 4.38
C LYS A 52 -22.29 -1.87 4.85
N GLY A 53 -21.93 -2.76 3.93
CA GLY A 53 -21.29 -4.04 4.23
C GLY A 53 -19.93 -3.86 4.91
N ILE A 54 -19.10 -2.94 4.40
CA ILE A 54 -17.79 -2.63 4.99
C ILE A 54 -17.96 -1.95 6.34
N THR A 55 -18.81 -0.91 6.43
CA THR A 55 -19.02 -0.15 7.66
C THR A 55 -19.59 -1.02 8.78
N SER A 56 -20.51 -1.94 8.46
CA SER A 56 -21.03 -2.89 9.46
C SER A 56 -20.01 -3.94 9.91
N SER A 57 -19.10 -4.34 9.03
CA SER A 57 -18.16 -5.44 9.30
C SER A 57 -16.83 -4.98 9.88
N VAL A 58 -16.35 -3.77 9.55
CA VAL A 58 -15.02 -3.25 9.91
C VAL A 58 -15.12 -1.87 10.58
N GLY A 59 -16.24 -1.16 10.42
CA GLY A 59 -16.39 0.24 10.81
C GLY A 59 -16.08 1.20 9.66
N GLU A 60 -16.08 2.50 9.95
CA GLU A 60 -15.74 3.54 8.98
C GLU A 60 -14.27 3.42 8.55
N VAL A 61 -14.04 3.13 7.28
CA VAL A 61 -12.71 2.98 6.68
C VAL A 61 -12.32 4.23 5.93
N LYS A 62 -11.01 4.45 5.74
CA LYS A 62 -10.49 5.67 5.11
C LYS A 62 -10.90 5.80 3.65
N SER A 63 -10.86 4.70 2.89
CA SER A 63 -11.40 4.69 1.54
C SER A 63 -11.82 3.30 1.08
N THR A 64 -12.83 3.26 0.21
CA THR A 64 -13.24 2.06 -0.53
C THR A 64 -13.32 2.42 -2.00
N LYS A 65 -12.67 1.62 -2.85
CA LYS A 65 -12.66 1.83 -4.30
C LYS A 65 -12.94 0.54 -5.03
N LYS A 66 -13.81 0.57 -6.04
CA LYS A 66 -14.03 -0.54 -6.95
C LYS A 66 -12.93 -0.53 -8.03
N LEU A 67 -12.25 -1.65 -8.22
CA LEU A 67 -11.19 -1.79 -9.22
C LEU A 67 -11.75 -2.23 -10.57
N ARG A 68 -10.97 -2.04 -11.64
CA ARG A 68 -11.33 -2.55 -12.99
C ARG A 68 -11.41 -4.07 -13.04
N SER A 69 -10.75 -4.77 -12.13
CA SER A 69 -10.87 -6.23 -11.99
C SER A 69 -12.24 -6.67 -11.47
N GLY A 70 -13.05 -5.74 -10.93
CA GLY A 70 -14.30 -6.05 -10.26
C GLY A 70 -14.16 -6.34 -8.77
N ASP A 71 -12.94 -6.27 -8.23
CA ASP A 71 -12.63 -6.35 -6.80
C ASP A 71 -12.83 -5.01 -6.09
N LEU A 72 -12.75 -5.03 -4.76
CA LEU A 72 -12.72 -3.82 -3.93
C LEU A 72 -11.33 -3.62 -3.33
N LEU A 73 -10.81 -2.40 -3.44
CA LEU A 73 -9.67 -1.92 -2.69
C LEU A 73 -10.17 -1.15 -1.47
N VAL A 74 -9.74 -1.56 -0.29
CA VAL A 74 -10.09 -0.90 0.98
C VAL A 74 -8.83 -0.39 1.66
N GLU A 75 -8.85 0.87 2.06
CA GLU A 75 -7.83 1.50 2.88
C GLU A 75 -8.36 1.65 4.31
N VAL A 76 -7.71 0.99 5.26
CA VAL A 76 -8.04 1.07 6.68
C VAL A 76 -7.19 2.13 7.38
N GLU A 77 -7.72 2.70 8.47
CA GLU A 77 -7.03 3.75 9.23
C GLU A 77 -6.40 3.21 10.52
N SER A 78 -6.93 2.12 11.07
CA SER A 78 -6.53 1.57 12.37
C SER A 78 -5.97 0.14 12.29
N PRO A 79 -4.98 -0.23 13.13
CA PRO A 79 -4.54 -1.62 13.25
C PRO A 79 -5.67 -2.58 13.67
N LYS A 80 -6.66 -2.08 14.43
CA LYS A 80 -7.83 -2.89 14.82
C LYS A 80 -8.65 -3.27 13.59
N GLN A 81 -8.89 -2.32 12.71
CA GLN A 81 -9.57 -2.54 11.43
C GLN A 81 -8.79 -3.48 10.52
N ALA A 82 -7.46 -3.32 10.43
CA ALA A 82 -6.61 -4.22 9.66
C ALA A 82 -6.72 -5.69 10.12
N LYS A 83 -6.80 -5.93 11.43
CA LYS A 83 -7.02 -7.28 11.97
C LYS A 83 -8.44 -7.81 11.70
N GLN A 84 -9.42 -6.91 11.66
CA GLN A 84 -10.84 -7.25 11.47
C GLN A 84 -11.15 -7.57 10.00
N ILE A 85 -10.63 -6.77 9.07
CA ILE A 85 -10.86 -6.96 7.63
C ILE A 85 -10.26 -8.26 7.10
N VAL A 86 -9.12 -8.71 7.64
CA VAL A 86 -8.51 -10.00 7.26
C VAL A 86 -9.37 -11.20 7.66
N LYS A 87 -10.23 -11.05 8.68
CA LYS A 87 -11.15 -12.11 9.15
C LYS A 87 -12.48 -12.12 8.38
N LEU A 88 -12.68 -11.17 7.47
CA LEU A 88 -13.92 -11.00 6.74
C LEU A 88 -14.04 -12.08 5.67
N ASN A 89 -15.00 -12.99 5.83
CA ASN A 89 -15.26 -14.11 4.91
C ASN A 89 -16.50 -13.90 4.04
N ALA A 90 -17.35 -12.94 4.40
CA ALA A 90 -18.55 -12.60 3.65
C ALA A 90 -18.83 -11.11 3.76
N LEU A 91 -19.30 -10.52 2.67
CA LEU A 91 -19.74 -9.14 2.63
C LEU A 91 -21.22 -9.12 2.25
N SER A 92 -22.07 -8.72 3.20
CA SER A 92 -23.52 -8.94 3.12
C SER A 92 -23.85 -10.42 2.92
N SER A 93 -24.30 -10.84 1.73
CA SER A 93 -24.64 -12.23 1.41
C SER A 93 -23.61 -12.92 0.49
N SER A 94 -22.58 -12.22 0.05
CA SER A 94 -21.59 -12.77 -0.90
C SER A 94 -20.35 -13.25 -0.15
N PRO A 95 -19.90 -14.49 -0.35
CA PRO A 95 -18.63 -14.95 0.20
C PRO A 95 -17.47 -14.21 -0.47
N VAL A 96 -16.46 -13.86 0.31
CA VAL A 96 -15.30 -13.09 -0.15
C VAL A 96 -14.02 -13.63 0.49
N THR A 97 -12.90 -13.39 -0.18
CA THR A 97 -11.57 -13.49 0.43
C THR A 97 -10.92 -12.13 0.52
N VAL A 98 -10.08 -11.93 1.53
CA VAL A 98 -9.35 -10.69 1.74
C VAL A 98 -7.86 -10.97 1.72
N SER A 99 -7.10 -10.15 0.97
CA SER A 99 -5.64 -10.22 0.91
C SER A 99 -5.01 -8.83 1.07
N PRO A 100 -3.83 -8.71 1.71
CA PRO A 100 -3.10 -7.44 1.70
C PRO A 100 -2.65 -7.09 0.28
N HIS A 101 -2.77 -5.81 -0.10
CA HIS A 101 -2.31 -5.35 -1.40
C HIS A 101 -0.77 -5.36 -1.49
N ALA A 102 -0.19 -6.07 -2.47
CA ALA A 102 1.25 -6.33 -2.53
C ALA A 102 2.11 -5.05 -2.65
N THR A 103 1.73 -4.10 -3.51
CA THR A 103 2.57 -2.92 -3.80
C THR A 103 2.23 -1.70 -2.96
N LEU A 104 0.94 -1.38 -2.77
CA LEU A 104 0.50 -0.21 -2.00
C LEU A 104 0.90 -0.24 -0.51
N ASN A 105 1.15 -1.43 0.05
CA ASN A 105 1.67 -1.57 1.42
C ASN A 105 3.20 -1.51 1.50
N SER A 106 3.89 -1.34 0.37
CA SER A 106 5.35 -1.25 0.31
C SER A 106 5.79 0.15 -0.10
N SER A 107 6.86 0.65 0.51
CA SER A 107 7.54 1.87 0.07
C SER A 107 8.73 1.50 -0.81
N LYS A 108 8.85 2.09 -2.01
CA LYS A 108 10.09 2.02 -2.78
C LYS A 108 11.14 2.89 -2.09
N GLY A 109 12.13 2.27 -1.47
CA GLY A 109 13.30 2.96 -0.92
C GLY A 109 14.36 3.17 -2.00
N VAL A 110 15.08 4.29 -1.94
CA VAL A 110 16.35 4.48 -2.64
C VAL A 110 17.46 4.46 -1.60
N ILE A 111 18.46 3.60 -1.75
CA ILE A 111 19.66 3.60 -0.92
C ILE A 111 20.74 4.36 -1.70
N SER A 112 21.09 5.56 -1.24
CA SER A 112 22.24 6.31 -1.78
C SER A 112 23.48 5.94 -0.97
N CYS A 113 24.21 4.90 -1.38
CA CYS A 113 25.51 4.59 -0.79
C CYS A 113 26.59 5.49 -1.39
N GLY A 114 26.83 6.66 -0.79
CA GLY A 114 27.99 7.50 -1.13
C GLY A 114 29.34 6.89 -0.69
N GLU A 115 29.31 5.89 0.19
CA GLU A 115 30.49 5.32 0.86
C GLU A 115 31.02 4.03 0.21
N LEU A 116 30.30 3.45 -0.77
CA LEU A 116 30.76 2.26 -1.52
C LEU A 116 31.68 2.60 -2.71
N LEU A 117 32.06 3.86 -2.87
CA LEU A 117 32.93 4.31 -3.97
C LEU A 117 34.43 4.14 -3.68
N ASN A 118 34.80 3.58 -2.52
CA ASN A 118 36.20 3.44 -2.09
C ASN A 118 36.68 2.00 -1.87
N GLU A 119 35.96 0.97 -2.34
CA GLU A 119 36.57 -0.36 -2.46
C GLU A 119 37.31 -0.45 -3.81
N SER A 120 38.64 -0.39 -3.76
CA SER A 120 39.47 -0.72 -4.91
C SER A 120 39.26 -2.20 -5.27
N VAL A 121 39.09 -2.47 -6.55
CA VAL A 121 38.82 -3.79 -7.15
C VAL A 121 40.02 -4.77 -7.09
N GLU A 122 41.00 -4.53 -6.21
CA GLU A 122 42.31 -5.20 -6.23
C GLU A 122 42.43 -6.39 -5.28
N LYS A 123 41.39 -7.23 -5.16
CA LYS A 123 41.59 -8.58 -4.60
C LYS A 123 40.78 -9.63 -5.34
N ILE A 124 41.11 -9.78 -6.62
CA ILE A 124 40.88 -11.00 -7.38
C ILE A 124 42.26 -11.52 -7.80
N THR A 125 42.98 -12.18 -6.88
CA THR A 125 44.08 -13.11 -7.16
C THR A 125 44.22 -14.05 -5.98
#